data_AF-A0A0V1EBA5-F1
#
_entry.id   AF-A0A0V1EBA5-F1
#
_cell.length_a   1.000
_cell.length_b   1.000
_cell.length_c   1.000
_cell.angle_alpha   90.00
_cell.angle_beta   90.00
_cell.angle_gamma   90.00
#
_symmetry.space_group_name_H-M   'P 1'
#
loop_
_entity.id
_entity.type
_entity.pdbx_description
1 polymer ?
#
loop_
_entity_poly.entity_id
_entity_poly.type
_entity_poly.pdbx_seq_one_letter_code
_entity_poly.pdbx_strand_id
1 'polypeptide(L)'
;MDPRDSVLSSLWALFLTYITAVDGSTQEIERHLDLGKQLVSKGQFNDALVHYHAAVEADPNNYLTLYRRATVYLALGKSKSALPDLDRVIELQPDFIAARIQRGNVLLKKGSLDEAERDYLAVLDKDNKANEEVQQKLNEVESTRKRLKQAEALFLSGDYSSAEKIYTQLLEISPWNNQIHLQRAECYEHIGELQKAVMDIRLAVKLVPDNTDALYKASVFCYKLGDLSDSLNQIRECLKIDPEHQKCFKFYKNVKNIAKQLETVEKAVAEKQWQKCLDSSDAMLKLEKSEQNVVLLAKSSKCKCFIKLEKSDDAVETCSEVLRANPDDLQALLNRAEAYMMNQAYDEAIVDYQRAVNIDDGNRVAKEGLKKAQRMQKQSNKKDYYKILGVKRNADKRTISKAYRKLAQKWHPDNFQGDEKKIAEAKFIDIAAAKEVLTDPEKREKFDAGIDPLDPSAQSMPNQFYHFHGFDDVFGENGPFGDGGGHYTFKFHFN
;
A
#
# COMPACT_ATOMS: atom_id res chain seq x y z
N MET A 1 -74.72 49.51 27.90
CA MET A 1 -73.42 48.88 27.65
C MET A 1 -72.95 49.38 26.30
N ASP A 2 -71.95 50.24 26.30
CA ASP A 2 -71.50 50.95 25.10
C ASP A 2 -70.60 50.02 24.26
N PRO A 3 -70.90 49.76 22.97
CA PRO A 3 -70.13 48.83 22.14
C PRO A 3 -68.65 49.24 21.93
N ARG A 4 -68.28 50.48 22.28
CA ARG A 4 -66.88 50.97 22.19
C ARG A 4 -65.97 50.39 23.28
N ASP A 5 -66.53 50.07 24.45
CA ASP A 5 -65.74 49.50 25.58
C ASP A 5 -65.37 48.03 25.34
N SER A 6 -66.21 47.29 24.59
CA SER A 6 -65.95 45.89 24.20
C SER A 6 -64.77 45.77 23.23
N VAL A 7 -64.64 46.70 22.29
CA VAL A 7 -63.54 46.68 21.29
C VAL A 7 -62.22 47.03 21.95
N LEU A 8 -62.18 48.04 22.83
CA LEU A 8 -60.97 48.42 23.58
C LEU A 8 -60.50 47.31 24.53
N SER A 9 -61.43 46.60 25.19
CA SER A 9 -61.10 45.44 26.03
C SER A 9 -60.53 44.27 25.21
N SER A 10 -61.06 44.00 24.01
CA SER A 10 -60.55 42.95 23.13
C SER A 10 -59.18 43.27 22.53
N LEU A 11 -58.91 44.54 22.20
CA LEU A 11 -57.60 44.99 21.74
C LEU A 11 -56.55 44.95 22.86
N TRP A 12 -56.93 45.29 24.09
CA TRP A 12 -56.08 45.11 25.27
C TRP A 12 -55.81 43.64 25.57
N ALA A 13 -56.79 42.75 25.43
CA ALA A 13 -56.59 41.32 25.62
C ALA A 13 -55.66 40.74 24.55
N LEU A 14 -55.82 41.12 23.27
CA LEU A 14 -54.93 40.72 22.18
C LEU A 14 -53.51 41.26 22.38
N PHE A 15 -53.38 42.52 22.80
CA PHE A 15 -52.09 43.14 23.13
C PHE A 15 -51.42 42.48 24.34
N LEU A 16 -52.19 42.13 25.39
CA LEU A 16 -51.67 41.44 26.56
C LEU A 16 -51.26 40.01 26.24
N THR A 17 -52.05 39.27 25.43
CA THR A 17 -51.67 37.93 24.95
C THR A 17 -50.45 37.98 24.04
N TYR A 18 -50.33 39.01 23.20
CA TYR A 18 -49.16 39.25 22.35
C TYR A 18 -47.92 39.55 23.20
N ILE A 19 -48.03 40.42 24.21
CA ILE A 19 -46.94 40.70 25.15
C ILE A 19 -46.52 39.42 25.90
N THR A 20 -47.46 38.64 26.44
CA THR A 20 -47.11 37.40 27.16
C THR A 20 -46.49 36.34 26.25
N ALA A 21 -46.89 36.26 24.98
CA ALA A 21 -46.31 35.35 24.01
C ALA A 21 -44.90 35.78 23.59
N VAL A 22 -44.68 37.08 23.40
CA VAL A 22 -43.36 37.67 23.11
C VAL A 22 -42.42 37.49 24.31
N ASP A 23 -42.88 37.71 25.54
CA ASP A 23 -42.10 37.50 26.77
C ASP A 23 -41.69 36.03 26.94
N GLY A 24 -42.63 35.10 26.72
CA GLY A 24 -42.35 33.65 26.78
C GLY A 24 -41.32 33.20 25.75
N SER A 25 -41.41 33.71 24.51
CA SER A 25 -40.43 33.42 23.45
C SER A 25 -39.04 34.00 23.75
N THR A 26 -38.99 35.20 24.35
CA THR A 26 -37.73 35.86 24.72
C THR A 26 -37.02 35.10 25.85
N GLN A 27 -37.76 34.62 26.84
CA GLN A 27 -37.22 33.83 27.95
C GLN A 27 -36.69 32.46 27.49
N GLU A 28 -37.33 31.84 26.50
CA GLU A 28 -36.87 30.58 25.90
C GLU A 28 -35.58 30.75 25.10
N ILE A 29 -35.46 31.86 24.35
CA ILE A 29 -34.22 32.22 23.63
C ILE A 29 -33.06 32.41 24.62
N GLU A 30 -33.25 33.20 25.68
CA GLU A 30 -32.23 33.44 26.70
C GLU A 30 -31.76 32.15 27.37
N ARG A 31 -32.70 31.25 27.68
CA ARG A 31 -32.37 29.92 28.22
C ARG A 31 -31.49 29.12 27.26
N HIS A 32 -31.80 29.10 25.97
CA HIS A 32 -30.96 28.44 24.97
C HIS A 32 -29.57 29.06 24.86
N LEU A 33 -29.47 30.38 24.93
CA LEU A 33 -28.18 31.08 24.92
C LEU A 33 -27.32 30.75 26.14
N ASP A 34 -27.93 30.67 27.32
CA ASP A 34 -27.20 30.36 28.56
C ASP A 34 -26.77 28.90 28.64
N LEU A 35 -27.62 27.97 28.20
CA LEU A 35 -27.24 26.56 28.04
C LEU A 35 -26.10 26.41 27.03
N GLY A 36 -26.19 27.08 25.88
CA GLY A 36 -25.13 27.10 24.87
C GLY A 36 -23.80 27.61 25.44
N LYS A 37 -23.81 28.71 26.21
CA LYS A 37 -22.63 29.24 26.91
C LYS A 37 -22.02 28.23 27.88
N GLN A 38 -22.85 27.62 28.72
CA GLN A 38 -22.39 26.65 29.71
C GLN A 38 -21.75 25.43 29.03
N LEU A 39 -22.37 24.91 27.98
CA LEU A 39 -21.85 23.76 27.24
C LEU A 39 -20.52 24.07 26.55
N VAL A 40 -20.37 25.28 25.98
CA VAL A 40 -19.07 25.75 25.43
C VAL A 40 -18.00 25.78 26.52
N SER A 41 -18.30 26.30 27.71
CA SER A 41 -17.33 26.32 28.83
C SER A 41 -16.91 24.93 29.31
N LYS A 42 -17.76 23.92 29.09
CA LYS A 42 -17.49 22.50 29.38
C LYS A 42 -16.81 21.76 28.21
N GLY A 43 -16.54 22.42 27.08
CA GLY A 43 -16.01 21.80 25.87
C GLY A 43 -17.02 20.93 25.11
N GLN A 44 -18.31 20.97 25.47
CA GLN A 44 -19.39 20.20 24.83
C GLN A 44 -19.92 20.95 23.59
N PHE A 45 -19.07 21.09 22.57
CA PHE A 45 -19.36 21.93 21.41
C PHE A 45 -20.52 21.43 20.55
N ASN A 46 -20.71 20.11 20.40
CA ASN A 46 -21.82 19.56 19.63
C ASN A 46 -23.17 19.85 20.28
N ASP A 47 -23.27 19.70 21.60
CA ASP A 47 -24.51 19.99 22.36
C ASP A 47 -24.78 21.51 22.38
N ALA A 48 -23.73 22.32 22.53
CA ALA A 48 -23.85 23.78 22.43
C ALA A 48 -24.42 24.22 21.08
N LEU A 49 -24.01 23.56 20.00
CA LEU A 49 -24.48 23.87 18.65
C LEU A 49 -26.01 23.70 18.52
N VAL A 50 -26.58 22.67 19.16
CA VAL A 50 -28.04 22.43 19.14
C VAL A 50 -28.79 23.61 19.75
N HIS A 51 -28.33 24.12 20.89
CA HIS A 51 -28.97 25.28 21.53
C HIS A 51 -28.75 26.58 20.77
N TYR A 52 -27.57 26.79 20.19
CA TYR A 52 -27.37 27.96 19.32
C TYR A 52 -28.16 27.88 18.02
N HIS A 53 -28.45 26.68 17.49
CA HIS A 53 -29.39 26.53 16.38
C HIS A 53 -30.79 26.98 16.76
N ALA A 54 -31.34 26.46 17.87
CA ALA A 54 -32.66 26.86 18.35
C ALA A 54 -32.75 28.37 18.61
N ALA A 55 -31.71 28.96 19.19
CA ALA A 55 -31.65 30.40 19.43
C ALA A 55 -31.62 31.24 18.13
N VAL A 56 -30.92 30.80 17.08
CA VAL A 56 -30.91 31.49 15.78
C VAL A 56 -32.24 31.32 15.04
N GLU A 57 -32.90 30.16 15.15
CA GLU A 57 -34.21 29.94 14.54
C GLU A 57 -35.28 30.85 15.16
N ALA A 58 -35.20 31.06 16.48
CA ALA A 58 -36.11 31.92 17.21
C ALA A 58 -35.81 33.43 17.03
N ASP A 59 -34.54 33.83 16.91
CA ASP A 59 -34.15 35.21 16.56
C ASP A 59 -33.02 35.25 15.50
N PRO A 60 -33.37 35.25 14.20
CA PRO A 60 -32.40 35.22 13.11
C PRO A 60 -31.55 36.48 12.95
N ASN A 61 -31.93 37.60 13.57
CA ASN A 61 -31.25 38.89 13.41
C ASN A 61 -30.35 39.25 14.60
N ASN A 62 -30.25 38.36 15.59
CA ASN A 62 -29.31 38.55 16.70
C ASN A 62 -27.88 38.23 16.29
N TYR A 63 -27.11 39.27 15.96
CA TYR A 63 -25.71 39.13 15.54
C TYR A 63 -24.82 38.44 16.61
N LEU A 64 -25.10 38.62 17.91
CA LEU A 64 -24.31 37.96 18.96
C LEU A 64 -24.56 36.45 18.97
N THR A 65 -25.79 36.02 18.75
CA THR A 65 -26.14 34.60 18.67
C THR A 65 -25.50 33.95 17.44
N LEU A 66 -25.59 34.60 16.28
CA LEU A 66 -24.91 34.15 15.05
C LEU A 66 -23.40 34.05 15.25
N TYR A 67 -22.78 35.06 15.87
CA TYR A 67 -21.34 35.04 16.16
C TYR A 67 -20.96 33.88 17.10
N ARG A 68 -21.74 33.63 18.15
CA ARG A 68 -21.52 32.50 19.06
C ARG A 68 -21.65 31.15 18.36
N ARG A 69 -22.63 31.00 17.46
CA ARG A 69 -22.78 29.79 16.66
C ARG A 69 -21.59 29.60 15.72
N ALA A 70 -21.14 30.68 15.07
CA ALA A 70 -19.94 30.68 14.23
C ALA A 70 -18.69 30.24 15.00
N THR A 71 -18.45 30.75 16.21
CA THR A 71 -17.28 30.35 17.01
C THR A 71 -17.34 28.88 17.45
N VAL A 72 -18.53 28.36 17.76
CA VAL A 72 -18.71 26.92 18.01
C VAL A 72 -18.45 26.09 16.75
N TYR A 73 -18.92 26.52 15.58
CA TYR A 73 -18.56 25.87 14.31
C TYR A 73 -17.05 25.85 14.09
N LEU A 74 -16.36 26.96 14.36
CA LEU A 74 -14.90 27.04 14.22
C LEU A 74 -14.16 26.13 15.21
N ALA A 75 -14.62 26.05 16.47
CA ALA A 75 -14.08 25.13 17.46
C ALA A 75 -14.25 23.65 17.06
N LEU A 76 -15.32 23.34 16.33
CA LEU A 76 -15.57 22.02 15.73
C LEU A 76 -14.83 21.78 14.40
N GLY A 77 -14.05 22.76 13.91
CA GLY A 77 -13.39 22.69 12.61
C GLY A 77 -14.35 22.79 11.40
N LYS A 78 -15.61 23.18 11.61
CA LYS A 78 -16.67 23.31 10.58
C LYS A 78 -16.66 24.71 9.94
N SER A 79 -15.55 25.11 9.35
CA SER A 79 -15.37 26.45 8.76
C SER A 79 -16.35 26.79 7.64
N LYS A 80 -16.74 25.81 6.81
CA LYS A 80 -17.78 26.00 5.77
C LYS A 80 -19.12 26.46 6.35
N SER A 81 -19.49 25.98 7.53
CA SER A 81 -20.73 26.36 8.22
C SER A 81 -20.60 27.67 9.00
N ALA A 82 -19.39 28.04 9.42
CA ALA A 82 -19.14 29.28 10.15
C ALA A 82 -19.16 30.53 9.26
N LEU A 83 -18.70 30.43 8.00
CA LEU A 83 -18.60 31.59 7.09
C LEU A 83 -19.94 32.33 6.91
N PRO A 84 -21.07 31.66 6.59
CA PRO A 84 -22.35 32.36 6.43
C PRO A 84 -22.81 33.12 7.68
N ASP A 85 -22.56 32.55 8.87
CA ASP A 85 -22.88 33.22 10.13
C ASP A 85 -22.00 34.46 10.33
N LEU A 86 -20.70 34.38 10.03
CA LEU A 86 -19.79 35.52 10.13
C LEU A 86 -20.13 36.62 9.10
N ASP A 87 -20.48 36.24 7.88
CA ASP A 87 -20.96 37.16 6.85
C ASP A 87 -22.20 37.92 7.34
N ARG A 88 -23.18 37.19 7.87
CA ARG A 88 -24.42 37.79 8.40
C ARG A 88 -24.17 38.70 9.59
N VAL A 89 -23.22 38.36 10.47
CA VAL A 89 -22.82 39.22 11.59
C VAL A 89 -22.25 40.54 11.09
N ILE A 90 -21.39 40.51 10.06
CA ILE A 90 -20.76 41.70 9.49
C ILE A 90 -21.80 42.56 8.75
N GLU A 91 -22.81 41.95 8.12
CA GLU A 91 -23.95 42.66 7.54
C GLU A 91 -24.80 43.37 8.59
N LEU A 92 -25.12 42.69 9.70
CA LEU A 92 -25.96 43.22 10.77
C LEU A 92 -25.25 44.27 11.62
N GLN A 93 -23.97 44.06 11.91
CA GLN A 93 -23.14 44.93 12.74
C GLN A 93 -21.75 45.12 12.12
N PRO A 94 -21.58 46.07 11.18
CA PRO A 94 -20.31 46.31 10.47
C PRO A 94 -19.12 46.66 11.38
N ASP A 95 -19.40 47.31 12.52
CA ASP A 95 -18.41 47.75 13.52
C ASP A 95 -17.96 46.62 14.45
N PHE A 96 -18.54 45.43 14.33
CA PHE A 96 -18.17 44.30 15.17
C PHE A 96 -16.88 43.63 14.67
N ILE A 97 -15.76 44.25 15.05
CA ILE A 97 -14.38 43.91 14.67
C ILE A 97 -14.07 42.42 14.84
N ALA A 98 -14.52 41.80 15.94
CA ALA A 98 -14.21 40.40 16.25
C ALA A 98 -14.70 39.46 15.14
N ALA A 99 -15.87 39.70 14.54
CA ALA A 99 -16.35 38.88 13.44
C ALA A 99 -15.51 39.05 12.16
N ARG A 100 -15.04 40.27 11.85
CA ARG A 100 -14.13 40.51 10.71
C ARG A 100 -12.80 39.80 10.89
N ILE A 101 -12.19 39.88 12.08
CA ILE A 101 -10.93 39.14 12.37
C ILE A 101 -11.14 37.63 12.23
N GLN A 102 -12.24 37.08 12.80
CA GLN A 102 -12.54 35.66 12.67
C GLN A 102 -12.78 35.24 11.22
N ARG A 103 -13.51 36.04 10.43
CA ARG A 103 -13.72 35.76 9.00
C ARG A 103 -12.41 35.83 8.23
N GLY A 104 -11.59 36.85 8.44
CA GLY A 104 -10.25 36.97 7.86
C GLY A 104 -9.38 35.75 8.15
N ASN A 105 -9.39 35.25 9.40
CA ASN A 105 -8.65 34.05 9.80
C ASN A 105 -9.13 32.79 9.05
N VAL A 106 -10.45 32.65 8.85
CA VAL A 106 -11.03 31.53 8.11
C VAL A 106 -10.69 31.63 6.61
N LEU A 107 -10.75 32.84 6.04
CA LEU A 107 -10.41 33.13 4.66
C LEU A 107 -8.92 32.88 4.38
N LEU A 108 -8.04 33.26 5.30
CA LEU A 108 -6.61 32.95 5.23
C LEU A 108 -6.37 31.43 5.23
N LYS A 109 -7.02 30.68 6.13
CA LYS A 109 -6.93 29.20 6.14
C LYS A 109 -7.46 28.54 4.87
N LYS A 110 -8.47 29.16 4.23
CA LYS A 110 -9.03 28.76 2.92
C LYS A 110 -8.10 29.14 1.76
N GLY A 111 -7.19 30.09 1.95
CA GLY A 111 -6.32 30.64 0.90
C GLY A 111 -6.93 31.81 0.11
N SER A 112 -8.08 32.35 0.53
CA SER A 112 -8.68 33.57 -0.01
C SER A 112 -7.92 34.80 0.49
N LEU A 113 -6.67 34.97 0.05
CA LEU A 113 -5.74 35.99 0.58
C LEU A 113 -6.26 37.42 0.45
N ASP A 114 -6.86 37.76 -0.69
CA ASP A 114 -7.34 39.13 -0.95
C ASP A 114 -8.60 39.47 -0.12
N GLU A 115 -9.48 38.49 0.12
CA GLU A 115 -10.64 38.67 1.00
C GLU A 115 -10.20 38.80 2.46
N ALA A 116 -9.23 37.97 2.90
CA ALA A 116 -8.67 38.05 4.24
C ALA A 116 -7.98 39.40 4.49
N GLU A 117 -7.17 39.87 3.53
CA GLU A 117 -6.52 41.18 3.59
C GLU A 117 -7.54 42.31 3.72
N ARG A 118 -8.63 42.30 2.94
CA ARG A 118 -9.70 43.30 3.04
C ARG A 118 -10.33 43.31 4.45
N ASP A 119 -10.58 42.14 5.03
CA ASP A 119 -11.15 42.05 6.38
C ASP A 119 -10.20 42.58 7.45
N TYR A 120 -8.91 42.28 7.34
CA TYR A 120 -7.89 42.78 8.26
C TYR A 120 -7.70 44.30 8.13
N LEU A 121 -7.64 44.83 6.90
CA LEU A 121 -7.50 46.27 6.66
C LEU A 121 -8.72 47.06 7.14
N ALA A 122 -9.93 46.49 7.07
CA ALA A 122 -11.16 47.13 7.54
C ALA A 122 -11.22 47.33 9.07
N VAL A 123 -10.34 46.65 9.82
CA VAL A 123 -10.27 46.69 11.28
C VAL A 123 -9.14 47.59 11.78
N LEU A 124 -8.17 47.91 10.92
CA LEU A 124 -6.96 48.64 11.30
C LEU A 124 -7.30 50.12 11.57
N ASP A 125 -7.26 50.53 12.84
CA ASP A 125 -7.54 51.91 13.26
C ASP A 125 -6.52 52.39 14.29
N LYS A 126 -6.08 53.65 14.21
CA LYS A 126 -4.93 54.21 14.95
C LYS A 126 -5.04 54.11 16.47
N ASP A 127 -6.26 53.97 17.01
CA ASP A 127 -6.53 53.98 18.45
C ASP A 127 -6.78 52.58 19.06
N ASN A 128 -6.65 51.49 18.27
CA ASN A 128 -7.05 50.15 18.70
C ASN A 128 -5.89 49.20 19.06
N LYS A 129 -6.00 48.51 20.20
CA LYS A 129 -5.08 47.43 20.63
C LYS A 129 -5.08 46.20 19.71
N ALA A 130 -6.14 45.99 18.92
CA ALA A 130 -6.22 44.90 17.93
C ALA A 130 -5.20 45.03 16.78
N ASN A 131 -4.54 46.20 16.64
CA ASN A 131 -3.63 46.48 15.53
C ASN A 131 -2.43 45.55 15.45
N GLU A 132 -1.87 45.09 16.57
CA GLU A 132 -0.67 44.24 16.52
C GLU A 132 -0.99 42.85 15.95
N GLU A 133 -2.06 42.20 16.43
CA GLU A 133 -2.52 40.90 15.90
C GLU A 133 -2.91 41.01 14.43
N VAL A 134 -3.66 42.05 14.07
CA VAL A 134 -4.10 42.28 12.68
C VAL A 134 -2.89 42.58 11.78
N GLN A 135 -1.91 43.36 12.24
CA GLN A 135 -0.69 43.63 11.48
C GLN A 135 0.15 42.36 11.27
N GLN A 136 0.25 41.49 12.28
CA GLN A 136 0.90 40.19 12.13
C GLN A 136 0.17 39.34 11.08
N LYS A 137 -1.17 39.35 11.06
CA LYS A 137 -1.96 38.65 10.04
C LYS A 137 -1.79 39.22 8.64
N LEU A 138 -1.70 40.55 8.49
CA LEU A 138 -1.39 41.19 7.20
C LEU A 138 0.00 40.78 6.69
N ASN A 139 1.00 40.77 7.58
CA ASN A 139 2.34 40.30 7.22
C ASN A 139 2.35 38.81 6.83
N GLU A 140 1.56 37.98 7.51
CA GLU A 140 1.36 36.55 7.19
C GLU A 140 0.71 36.39 5.80
N VAL A 141 -0.30 37.20 5.46
CA VAL A 141 -0.94 37.22 4.13
C VAL A 141 0.08 37.60 3.04
N GLU A 142 0.85 38.67 3.23
CA GLU A 142 1.86 39.12 2.27
C GLU A 142 2.96 38.06 2.05
N SER A 143 3.47 37.49 3.15
CA SER A 143 4.46 36.41 3.11
C SER A 143 3.92 35.19 2.37
N THR A 144 2.69 34.79 2.66
CA THR A 144 2.00 33.66 1.99
C THR A 144 1.87 33.91 0.49
N ARG A 145 1.48 35.12 0.08
CA ARG A 145 1.37 35.52 -1.33
C ARG A 145 2.72 35.46 -2.05
N LYS A 146 3.79 35.94 -1.42
CA LYS A 146 5.15 35.88 -1.99
C LYS A 146 5.63 34.44 -2.16
N ARG A 147 5.43 33.60 -1.13
CA ARG A 147 5.80 32.17 -1.16
C ARG A 147 4.99 31.39 -2.20
N LEU A 148 3.71 31.70 -2.38
CA LEU A 148 2.88 31.10 -3.43
C LEU A 148 3.45 31.39 -4.83
N LYS A 149 3.77 32.66 -5.12
CA LYS A 149 4.42 33.04 -6.40
C LYS A 149 5.76 32.34 -6.61
N GLN A 150 6.54 32.17 -5.54
CA GLN A 150 7.80 31.44 -5.60
C GLN A 150 7.58 29.95 -5.91
N ALA A 151 6.61 29.31 -5.26
CA ALA A 151 6.26 27.91 -5.52
C ALA A 151 5.80 27.70 -6.97
N GLU A 152 4.95 28.60 -7.47
CA GLU A 152 4.48 28.60 -8.86
C GLU A 152 5.64 28.76 -9.85
N ALA A 153 6.59 29.66 -9.59
CA ALA A 153 7.77 29.84 -10.43
C ALA A 153 8.65 28.58 -10.47
N LEU A 154 8.85 27.93 -9.32
CA LEU A 154 9.60 26.66 -9.23
C LEU A 154 8.88 25.51 -9.94
N PHE A 155 7.56 25.44 -9.80
CA PHE A 155 6.73 24.47 -10.50
C PHE A 155 6.87 24.64 -12.02
N LEU A 156 6.75 25.87 -12.52
CA LEU A 156 6.90 26.18 -13.95
C LEU A 156 8.33 25.93 -14.47
N SER A 157 9.36 26.08 -13.64
CA SER A 157 10.73 25.71 -14.01
C SER A 157 11.00 24.20 -13.95
N GLY A 158 10.03 23.38 -13.52
CA GLY A 158 10.17 21.94 -13.37
C GLY A 158 10.91 21.49 -12.10
N ASP A 159 11.19 22.40 -11.16
CA ASP A 159 11.76 22.03 -9.86
C ASP A 159 10.64 21.66 -8.88
N TYR A 160 10.02 20.52 -9.14
CA TYR A 160 8.90 20.00 -8.37
C TYR A 160 9.28 19.70 -6.92
N SER A 161 10.53 19.27 -6.67
CA SER A 161 11.05 18.97 -5.34
C SER A 161 11.14 20.20 -4.45
N SER A 162 11.58 21.34 -4.98
CA SER A 162 11.58 22.60 -4.23
C SER A 162 10.19 23.20 -4.10
N ALA A 163 9.36 23.12 -5.16
CA ALA A 163 7.98 23.60 -5.13
C ALA A 163 7.14 22.87 -4.07
N GLU A 164 7.23 21.53 -4.02
CA GLU A 164 6.56 20.69 -3.03
C GLU A 164 6.87 21.14 -1.59
N LYS A 165 8.14 21.40 -1.27
CA LYS A 165 8.55 21.87 0.05
C LYS A 165 7.87 23.18 0.41
N ILE A 166 7.82 24.15 -0.51
CA ILE A 166 7.14 25.42 -0.25
C ILE A 166 5.64 25.21 -0.05
N TYR A 167 4.99 24.40 -0.90
CA TYR A 167 3.57 24.07 -0.72
C TYR A 167 3.29 23.42 0.63
N THR A 168 4.18 22.54 1.12
CA THR A 168 4.06 21.94 2.45
C THR A 168 4.03 22.98 3.56
N GLN A 169 4.95 23.95 3.59
CA GLN A 169 4.90 25.01 4.62
C GLN A 169 3.85 26.10 4.31
N LEU A 170 3.25 26.13 3.12
CA LEU A 170 2.06 26.96 2.86
C LEU A 170 0.79 26.34 3.43
N LEU A 171 0.69 25.00 3.42
CA LEU A 171 -0.45 24.27 3.99
C LEU A 171 -0.48 24.31 5.52
N GLU A 172 0.62 24.63 6.19
CA GLU A 172 0.63 24.96 7.62
C GLU A 172 -0.20 26.22 7.92
N ILE A 173 -0.21 27.19 7.00
CA ILE A 173 -0.94 28.45 7.11
C ILE A 173 -2.35 28.31 6.52
N SER A 174 -2.44 27.72 5.33
CA SER A 174 -3.65 27.59 4.52
C SER A 174 -4.06 26.14 4.29
N PRO A 175 -4.40 25.37 5.34
CA PRO A 175 -4.66 23.92 5.23
C PRO A 175 -5.88 23.57 4.38
N TRP A 176 -6.81 24.52 4.17
CA TRP A 176 -8.02 24.32 3.39
C TRP A 176 -7.93 24.90 1.97
N ASN A 177 -6.74 25.30 1.54
CA ASN A 177 -6.52 25.78 0.18
C ASN A 177 -6.46 24.60 -0.79
N ASN A 178 -7.57 24.39 -1.50
CA ASN A 178 -7.72 23.34 -2.49
C ASN A 178 -6.68 23.42 -3.62
N GLN A 179 -6.30 24.63 -4.05
CA GLN A 179 -5.35 24.82 -5.15
C GLN A 179 -3.95 24.36 -4.74
N ILE A 180 -3.54 24.61 -3.50
CA ILE A 180 -2.22 24.17 -3.02
C ILE A 180 -2.15 22.64 -2.94
N HIS A 181 -3.22 21.98 -2.47
CA HIS A 181 -3.30 20.51 -2.51
C HIS A 181 -3.21 19.98 -3.95
N LEU A 182 -3.90 20.61 -4.91
CA LEU A 182 -3.80 20.23 -6.33
C LEU A 182 -2.37 20.36 -6.86
N GLN A 183 -1.74 21.52 -6.67
CA GLN A 183 -0.38 21.78 -7.16
C GLN A 183 0.65 20.86 -6.49
N ARG A 184 0.53 20.61 -5.19
CA ARG A 184 1.44 19.70 -4.48
C ARG A 184 1.24 18.24 -4.90
N ALA A 185 0.01 17.83 -5.19
CA ALA A 185 -0.27 16.51 -5.74
C ALA A 185 0.38 16.33 -7.14
N GLU A 186 0.37 17.37 -7.96
CA GLU A 186 1.07 17.38 -9.26
C GLU A 186 2.59 17.33 -9.09
N CYS A 187 3.16 18.05 -8.10
CA CYS A 187 4.57 17.87 -7.75
C CYS A 187 4.88 16.42 -7.40
N TYR A 188 4.08 15.79 -6.53
CA TYR A 188 4.29 14.39 -6.16
C TYR A 188 4.17 13.43 -7.35
N GLU A 189 3.24 13.69 -8.28
CA GLU A 189 3.15 12.93 -9.54
C GLU A 189 4.46 13.00 -10.32
N HIS A 190 5.02 14.20 -10.53
CA HIS A 190 6.28 14.40 -11.25
C HIS A 190 7.50 13.82 -10.52
N ILE A 191 7.47 13.79 -9.18
CA ILE A 191 8.51 13.17 -8.35
C ILE A 191 8.41 11.62 -8.39
N GLY A 192 7.25 11.06 -8.72
CA GLY A 192 6.97 9.62 -8.72
C GLY A 192 6.36 9.11 -7.40
N GLU A 193 5.98 10.01 -6.50
CA GLU A 193 5.42 9.72 -5.17
C GLU A 193 3.88 9.62 -5.25
N LEU A 194 3.37 8.71 -6.09
CA LEU A 194 1.94 8.61 -6.43
C LEU A 194 1.02 8.44 -5.21
N GLN A 195 1.46 7.74 -4.17
CA GLN A 195 0.65 7.58 -2.95
C GLN A 195 0.39 8.93 -2.26
N LYS A 196 1.39 9.80 -2.18
CA LYS A 196 1.25 11.15 -1.61
C LYS A 196 0.36 12.02 -2.51
N ALA A 197 0.49 11.90 -3.83
CA ALA A 197 -0.39 12.57 -4.79
C ALA A 197 -1.87 12.18 -4.59
N VAL A 198 -2.16 10.88 -4.39
CA VAL A 198 -3.52 10.39 -4.09
C VAL A 198 -4.07 10.94 -2.78
N MET A 199 -3.23 11.12 -1.75
CA MET A 199 -3.68 11.71 -0.48
C MET A 199 -4.10 13.17 -0.64
N ASP A 200 -3.27 13.99 -1.31
CA ASP A 200 -3.56 15.40 -1.53
C ASP A 200 -4.77 15.61 -2.45
N ILE A 201 -4.87 14.83 -3.54
CA ILE A 201 -5.99 14.98 -4.48
C ILE A 201 -7.33 14.60 -3.83
N ARG A 202 -7.36 13.58 -2.96
CA ARG A 202 -8.55 13.21 -2.17
C ARG A 202 -8.98 14.36 -1.26
N LEU A 203 -8.03 15.06 -0.65
CA LEU A 203 -8.33 16.24 0.17
C LEU A 203 -8.84 17.40 -0.68
N ALA A 204 -8.22 17.66 -1.84
CA ALA A 204 -8.68 18.69 -2.78
C ALA A 204 -10.14 18.46 -3.23
N VAL A 205 -10.48 17.23 -3.64
CA VAL A 205 -11.85 16.83 -4.00
C VAL A 205 -12.81 16.99 -2.82
N LYS A 206 -12.39 16.64 -1.60
CA LYS A 206 -13.23 16.85 -0.39
C LYS A 206 -13.49 18.34 -0.11
N LEU A 207 -12.49 19.19 -0.37
CA LEU A 207 -12.61 20.64 -0.18
C LEU A 207 -13.55 21.26 -1.23
N VAL A 208 -13.44 20.85 -2.50
CA VAL A 208 -14.25 21.34 -3.62
C VAL A 208 -14.79 20.14 -4.42
N PRO A 209 -15.94 19.58 -4.02
CA PRO A 209 -16.48 18.35 -4.62
C PRO A 209 -16.96 18.50 -6.07
N ASP A 210 -17.28 19.72 -6.49
CA ASP A 210 -17.76 20.08 -7.83
C ASP A 210 -16.62 20.42 -8.81
N ASN A 211 -15.36 20.24 -8.41
CA ASN A 211 -14.20 20.44 -9.28
C ASN A 211 -13.97 19.21 -10.16
N THR A 212 -14.42 19.29 -11.42
CA THR A 212 -14.29 18.22 -12.43
C THR A 212 -12.84 17.88 -12.75
N ASP A 213 -11.95 18.87 -12.82
CA ASP A 213 -10.52 18.66 -13.07
C ASP A 213 -9.85 17.91 -11.91
N ALA A 214 -10.19 18.22 -10.66
CA ALA A 214 -9.69 17.53 -9.48
C ALA A 214 -10.17 16.06 -9.44
N LEU A 215 -11.44 15.82 -9.77
CA LEU A 215 -12.00 14.45 -9.86
C LEU A 215 -11.36 13.64 -11.00
N TYR A 216 -11.11 14.27 -12.14
CA TYR A 216 -10.37 13.67 -13.24
C TYR A 216 -8.96 13.27 -12.80
N LYS A 217 -8.19 14.20 -12.19
CA LYS A 217 -6.84 13.92 -11.68
C LYS A 217 -6.86 12.83 -10.61
N ALA A 218 -7.84 12.85 -9.69
CA ALA A 218 -8.00 11.81 -8.68
C ALA A 218 -8.17 10.43 -9.32
N SER A 219 -9.02 10.34 -10.34
CA SER A 219 -9.22 9.10 -11.09
C SER A 219 -7.94 8.63 -11.80
N VAL A 220 -7.19 9.55 -12.41
CA VAL A 220 -5.92 9.24 -13.08
C VAL A 220 -4.88 8.76 -12.07
N PHE A 221 -4.75 9.39 -10.90
CA PHE A 221 -3.77 8.98 -9.89
C PHE A 221 -4.09 7.61 -9.30
N CYS A 222 -5.37 7.34 -8.99
CA CYS A 222 -5.80 6.01 -8.58
C CYS A 222 -5.52 4.96 -9.67
N TYR A 223 -5.77 5.30 -10.94
CA TYR A 223 -5.48 4.41 -12.07
C TYR A 223 -4.00 4.07 -12.17
N LYS A 224 -3.13 5.09 -12.10
CA LYS A 224 -1.67 4.94 -12.10
C LYS A 224 -1.18 4.13 -10.92
N LEU A 225 -1.86 4.18 -9.77
CA LEU A 225 -1.55 3.36 -8.60
C LEU A 225 -2.01 1.90 -8.75
N GLY A 226 -2.86 1.59 -9.76
CA GLY A 226 -3.48 0.28 -9.94
C GLY A 226 -4.81 0.12 -9.19
N ASP A 227 -5.30 1.15 -8.49
CA ASP A 227 -6.61 1.15 -7.83
C ASP A 227 -7.71 1.49 -8.83
N LEU A 228 -8.10 0.46 -9.60
CA LEU A 228 -9.13 0.58 -10.63
C LEU A 228 -10.53 0.85 -10.05
N SER A 229 -10.81 0.38 -8.84
CA SER A 229 -12.08 0.62 -8.15
C SER A 229 -12.27 2.10 -7.83
N ASP A 230 -11.32 2.71 -7.14
CA ASP A 230 -11.41 4.13 -6.79
C ASP A 230 -11.31 5.00 -8.04
N SER A 231 -10.44 4.63 -8.99
CA SER A 231 -10.36 5.32 -10.28
C SER A 231 -11.73 5.40 -10.96
N LEU A 232 -12.46 4.28 -11.02
CA LEU A 232 -13.78 4.21 -11.64
C LEU A 232 -14.84 5.00 -10.86
N ASN A 233 -14.73 5.06 -9.53
CA ASN A 233 -15.64 5.85 -8.70
C ASN A 233 -15.42 7.36 -8.91
N GLN A 234 -14.17 7.83 -8.87
CA GLN A 234 -13.86 9.26 -9.06
C GLN A 234 -14.28 9.76 -10.45
N ILE A 235 -14.06 8.97 -11.50
CA ILE A 235 -14.43 9.38 -12.86
C ILE A 235 -15.95 9.40 -13.07
N ARG A 236 -16.70 8.55 -12.36
CA ARG A 236 -18.17 8.60 -12.35
C ARG A 236 -18.68 9.87 -11.69
N GLU A 237 -18.09 10.28 -10.57
CA GLU A 237 -18.44 11.56 -9.94
C GLU A 237 -18.08 12.74 -10.85
N CYS A 238 -16.96 12.70 -11.60
CA CYS A 238 -16.69 13.72 -12.64
C CYS A 238 -17.84 13.82 -13.65
N LEU A 239 -18.27 12.69 -14.21
CA LEU A 239 -19.35 12.64 -15.20
C LEU A 239 -20.75 12.91 -14.64
N LYS A 240 -20.93 12.81 -13.32
CA LYS A 240 -22.17 13.18 -12.64
C LYS A 240 -22.32 14.70 -12.55
N ILE A 241 -21.21 15.41 -12.39
CA ILE A 241 -21.18 16.88 -12.39
C ILE A 241 -21.28 17.41 -13.81
N ASP A 242 -20.47 16.86 -14.73
CA ASP A 242 -20.49 17.22 -16.15
C ASP A 242 -20.55 15.96 -17.04
N PRO A 243 -21.77 15.57 -17.49
CA PRO A 243 -21.95 14.42 -18.36
C PRO A 243 -21.31 14.54 -19.74
N GLU A 244 -21.05 15.76 -20.22
CA GLU A 244 -20.48 16.03 -21.55
C GLU A 244 -18.96 16.23 -21.51
N HIS A 245 -18.34 16.10 -20.33
CA HIS A 245 -16.90 16.30 -20.15
C HIS A 245 -16.07 15.29 -20.97
N GLN A 246 -15.53 15.74 -22.11
CA GLN A 246 -14.87 14.85 -23.07
C GLN A 246 -13.70 14.04 -22.49
N LYS A 247 -12.83 14.65 -21.66
CA LYS A 247 -11.67 13.94 -21.05
C LYS A 247 -12.15 12.85 -20.08
N CYS A 248 -13.01 13.20 -19.12
CA CYS A 248 -13.61 12.25 -18.19
C CYS A 248 -14.34 11.10 -18.91
N PHE A 249 -15.09 11.38 -19.97
CA PHE A 249 -15.81 10.33 -20.69
C PHE A 249 -14.88 9.35 -21.43
N LYS A 250 -13.85 9.87 -22.10
CA LYS A 250 -12.84 9.04 -22.76
C LYS A 250 -12.10 8.16 -21.74
N PHE A 251 -11.68 8.74 -20.62
CA PHE A 251 -10.98 8.01 -19.57
C PHE A 251 -11.88 6.98 -18.88
N TYR A 252 -13.13 7.34 -18.57
CA TYR A 252 -14.13 6.43 -18.02
C TYR A 252 -14.30 5.17 -18.87
N LYS A 253 -14.36 5.28 -20.20
CA LYS A 253 -14.48 4.09 -21.08
C LYS A 253 -13.31 3.13 -20.90
N ASN A 254 -12.09 3.66 -20.84
CA ASN A 254 -10.88 2.86 -20.65
C ASN A 254 -10.89 2.17 -19.28
N VAL A 255 -11.05 2.95 -18.21
CA VAL A 255 -11.07 2.45 -16.82
C VAL A 255 -12.19 1.41 -16.63
N LYS A 256 -13.41 1.70 -17.12
CA LYS A 256 -14.56 0.79 -17.02
C LYS A 256 -14.27 -0.57 -17.66
N ASN A 257 -13.67 -0.57 -18.86
CA ASN A 257 -13.40 -1.81 -19.58
C ASN A 257 -12.41 -2.69 -18.82
N ILE A 258 -11.35 -2.11 -18.27
CA ILE A 258 -10.31 -2.85 -17.53
C ILE A 258 -10.84 -3.26 -16.16
N ALA A 259 -11.51 -2.37 -15.43
CA ALA A 259 -12.13 -2.68 -14.14
C ALA A 259 -13.14 -3.83 -14.24
N LYS A 260 -13.92 -3.90 -15.34
CA LYS A 260 -14.82 -5.03 -15.62
C LYS A 260 -14.06 -6.35 -15.81
N GLN A 261 -12.89 -6.32 -16.46
CA GLN A 261 -12.07 -7.53 -16.58
C GLN A 261 -11.50 -7.94 -15.23
N LEU A 262 -11.06 -7.00 -14.39
CA LEU A 262 -10.60 -7.30 -13.03
C LEU A 262 -11.72 -7.92 -12.19
N GLU A 263 -12.93 -7.35 -12.21
CA GLU A 263 -14.09 -7.94 -11.53
C GLU A 263 -14.37 -9.37 -12.02
N THR A 264 -14.19 -9.62 -13.31
CA THR A 264 -14.33 -10.96 -13.89
C THR A 264 -13.23 -11.92 -13.40
N VAL A 265 -11.99 -11.45 -13.28
CA VAL A 265 -10.86 -12.20 -12.69
C VAL A 265 -11.18 -12.57 -11.24
N GLU A 266 -11.57 -11.60 -10.41
CA GLU A 266 -11.88 -11.81 -8.99
C GLU A 266 -13.01 -12.82 -8.81
N LYS A 267 -14.09 -12.66 -9.59
CA LYS A 267 -15.20 -13.61 -9.61
C LYS A 267 -14.78 -15.00 -10.06
N ALA A 268 -13.97 -15.10 -11.12
CA ALA A 268 -13.47 -16.38 -11.63
C ALA A 268 -12.57 -17.07 -10.60
N VAL A 269 -11.73 -16.32 -9.87
CA VAL A 269 -10.91 -16.85 -8.77
C VAL A 269 -11.80 -17.38 -7.64
N ALA A 270 -12.84 -16.64 -7.25
CA ALA A 270 -13.79 -17.06 -6.20
C ALA A 270 -14.55 -18.34 -6.60
N GLU A 271 -14.97 -18.44 -7.86
CA GLU A 271 -15.68 -19.58 -8.43
C GLU A 271 -14.73 -20.71 -8.91
N LYS A 272 -13.41 -20.56 -8.72
CA LYS A 272 -12.36 -21.51 -9.16
C LYS A 272 -12.38 -21.79 -10.68
N GLN A 273 -12.87 -20.85 -11.49
CA GLN A 273 -12.88 -20.90 -12.95
C GLN A 273 -11.53 -20.40 -13.51
N TRP A 274 -10.47 -21.19 -13.34
CA TRP A 274 -9.10 -20.74 -13.62
C TRP A 274 -8.81 -20.40 -15.08
N GLN A 275 -9.46 -21.05 -16.04
CA GLN A 275 -9.32 -20.69 -17.45
C GLN A 275 -9.92 -19.30 -17.73
N LYS A 276 -11.09 -19.00 -17.16
CA LYS A 276 -11.72 -17.67 -17.29
C LYS A 276 -10.93 -16.56 -16.60
N CYS A 277 -10.30 -16.89 -15.45
CA CYS A 277 -9.33 -16.04 -14.77
C CYS A 277 -8.20 -15.66 -15.73
N LEU A 278 -7.58 -16.66 -16.38
CA LEU A 278 -6.51 -16.48 -17.35
C LEU A 278 -6.95 -15.63 -18.56
N ASP A 279 -8.08 -15.97 -19.19
CA ASP A 279 -8.59 -15.27 -20.36
C ASP A 279 -8.89 -13.78 -20.06
N SER A 280 -9.42 -13.49 -18.86
CA SER A 280 -9.75 -12.12 -18.44
C SER A 280 -8.48 -11.32 -18.08
N SER A 281 -7.49 -11.96 -17.44
CA SER A 281 -6.18 -11.34 -17.21
C SER A 281 -5.47 -11.00 -18.53
N ASP A 282 -5.54 -11.89 -19.54
CA ASP A 282 -5.00 -11.60 -20.88
C ASP A 282 -5.76 -10.48 -21.59
N ALA A 283 -7.08 -10.38 -21.38
CA ALA A 283 -7.86 -9.26 -21.88
C ALA A 283 -7.40 -7.93 -21.26
N MET A 284 -7.08 -7.90 -19.95
CA MET A 284 -6.51 -6.70 -19.31
C MET A 284 -5.18 -6.29 -19.96
N LEU A 285 -4.26 -7.24 -20.18
CA LEU A 285 -2.96 -6.98 -20.81
C LEU A 285 -3.05 -6.52 -22.27
N LYS A 286 -4.15 -6.84 -22.95
CA LYS A 286 -4.43 -6.31 -24.30
C LYS A 286 -4.94 -4.87 -24.27
N LEU A 287 -5.75 -4.54 -23.25
CA LEU A 287 -6.38 -3.23 -23.07
C LEU A 287 -5.38 -2.19 -22.53
N GLU A 288 -4.48 -2.59 -21.64
CA GLU A 288 -3.51 -1.70 -21.01
C GLU A 288 -2.07 -2.17 -21.25
N LYS A 289 -1.23 -1.26 -21.73
CA LYS A 289 0.17 -1.53 -22.11
C LYS A 289 1.14 -0.49 -21.56
N SER A 290 0.65 0.70 -21.22
CA SER A 290 1.42 1.85 -20.78
C SER A 290 1.58 1.90 -19.26
N GLU A 291 0.48 1.72 -18.52
CA GLU A 291 0.49 1.92 -17.07
C GLU A 291 0.96 0.68 -16.33
N GLN A 292 2.23 0.72 -15.88
CA GLN A 292 2.92 -0.44 -15.33
C GLN A 292 2.21 -1.09 -14.14
N ASN A 293 1.68 -0.31 -13.20
CA ASN A 293 1.00 -0.87 -12.03
C ASN A 293 -0.28 -1.65 -12.41
N VAL A 294 -1.02 -1.18 -13.42
CA VAL A 294 -2.20 -1.90 -13.95
C VAL A 294 -1.77 -3.16 -14.70
N VAL A 295 -0.68 -3.10 -15.47
CA VAL A 295 -0.09 -4.26 -16.15
C VAL A 295 0.37 -5.30 -15.13
N LEU A 296 1.05 -4.89 -14.06
CA LEU A 296 1.51 -5.77 -12.98
C LEU A 296 0.33 -6.40 -12.25
N LEU A 297 -0.74 -5.67 -11.97
CA LEU A 297 -1.97 -6.22 -11.39
C LEU A 297 -2.54 -7.37 -12.24
N ALA A 298 -2.58 -7.20 -13.56
CA ALA A 298 -3.02 -8.24 -14.49
C ALA A 298 -2.06 -9.44 -14.53
N LYS A 299 -0.73 -9.21 -14.50
CA LYS A 299 0.27 -10.29 -14.46
C LYS A 299 0.24 -11.07 -13.15
N SER A 300 0.07 -10.40 -12.01
CA SER A 300 -0.09 -11.05 -10.70
C SER A 300 -1.31 -11.97 -10.68
N SER A 301 -2.43 -11.50 -11.23
CA SER A 301 -3.64 -12.32 -11.41
C SER A 301 -3.35 -13.52 -12.31
N LYS A 302 -2.72 -13.29 -13.46
CA LYS A 302 -2.36 -14.31 -14.45
C LYS A 302 -1.47 -15.41 -13.86
N CYS A 303 -0.44 -15.04 -13.10
CA CYS A 303 0.45 -15.99 -12.45
C CYS A 303 -0.33 -16.91 -11.50
N LYS A 304 -1.24 -16.36 -10.69
CA LYS A 304 -2.12 -17.15 -9.82
C LYS A 304 -3.00 -18.12 -10.63
N CYS A 305 -3.57 -17.68 -11.75
CA CYS A 305 -4.37 -18.56 -12.60
C CYS A 305 -3.52 -19.72 -13.16
N PHE A 306 -2.28 -19.47 -13.60
CA PHE A 306 -1.40 -20.50 -14.16
C PHE A 306 -1.04 -21.60 -13.16
N ILE A 307 -0.74 -21.24 -11.91
CA ILE A 307 -0.47 -22.20 -10.84
C ILE A 307 -1.65 -23.16 -10.66
N LYS A 308 -2.87 -22.62 -10.63
CA LYS A 308 -4.08 -23.44 -10.45
C LYS A 308 -4.50 -24.23 -11.69
N LEU A 309 -3.92 -23.91 -12.85
CA LEU A 309 -4.02 -24.68 -14.09
C LEU A 309 -2.84 -25.67 -14.26
N GLU A 310 -1.96 -25.79 -13.27
CA GLU A 310 -0.76 -26.65 -13.31
C GLU A 310 0.19 -26.31 -14.47
N LYS A 311 0.16 -25.06 -14.95
CA LYS A 311 1.09 -24.52 -15.96
C LYS A 311 2.26 -23.85 -15.27
N SER A 312 3.11 -24.65 -14.63
CA SER A 312 4.18 -24.18 -13.74
C SER A 312 5.24 -23.35 -14.45
N ASP A 313 5.65 -23.72 -15.67
CA ASP A 313 6.66 -22.94 -16.43
C ASP A 313 6.15 -21.53 -16.76
N ASP A 314 4.93 -21.43 -17.28
CA ASP A 314 4.26 -20.15 -17.58
C ASP A 314 4.08 -19.29 -16.31
N ALA A 315 3.78 -19.94 -15.17
CA ALA A 315 3.68 -19.28 -13.87
C ALA A 315 5.03 -18.71 -13.40
N VAL A 316 6.12 -19.48 -13.52
CA VAL A 316 7.47 -19.03 -13.16
C VAL A 316 7.86 -17.81 -13.97
N GLU A 317 7.64 -17.84 -15.28
CA GLU A 317 7.94 -16.70 -16.17
C GLU A 317 7.14 -15.46 -15.76
N THR A 318 5.81 -15.60 -15.67
CA THR A 318 4.90 -14.47 -15.39
C THR A 318 5.14 -13.86 -14.01
N CYS A 319 5.30 -14.68 -12.97
CA CYS A 319 5.62 -14.17 -11.63
C CYS A 319 7.01 -13.53 -11.58
N SER A 320 7.98 -14.04 -12.35
CA SER A 320 9.31 -13.41 -12.42
C SER A 320 9.25 -12.02 -13.04
N GLU A 321 8.37 -11.77 -14.01
CA GLU A 321 8.14 -10.43 -14.54
C GLU A 321 7.59 -9.47 -13.47
N VAL A 322 6.67 -9.93 -12.64
CA VAL A 322 6.14 -9.14 -11.51
C VAL A 322 7.28 -8.82 -10.53
N LEU A 323 8.09 -9.82 -10.18
CA LEU A 323 9.20 -9.67 -9.23
C LEU A 323 10.38 -8.86 -9.77
N ARG A 324 10.51 -8.68 -11.09
CA ARG A 324 11.47 -7.71 -11.65
C ARG A 324 11.07 -6.27 -11.37
N ALA A 325 9.77 -5.97 -11.34
CA ALA A 325 9.25 -4.64 -11.06
C ALA A 325 9.07 -4.39 -9.56
N ASN A 326 8.60 -5.40 -8.82
CA ASN A 326 8.44 -5.37 -7.37
C ASN A 326 9.09 -6.62 -6.75
N PRO A 327 10.40 -6.58 -6.43
CA PRO A 327 11.14 -7.73 -5.91
C PRO A 327 10.61 -8.29 -4.59
N ASP A 328 9.93 -7.47 -3.80
CA ASP A 328 9.39 -7.84 -2.49
C ASP A 328 7.86 -8.03 -2.51
N ASP A 329 7.27 -8.26 -3.70
CA ASP A 329 5.87 -8.66 -3.81
C ASP A 329 5.67 -10.05 -3.18
N LEU A 330 5.11 -10.04 -1.97
CA LEU A 330 4.90 -11.25 -1.17
C LEU A 330 4.05 -12.30 -1.91
N GLN A 331 3.01 -11.88 -2.61
CA GLN A 331 2.12 -12.83 -3.30
C GLN A 331 2.79 -13.43 -4.52
N ALA A 332 3.55 -12.64 -5.29
CA ALA A 332 4.30 -13.14 -6.43
C ALA A 332 5.42 -14.10 -6.01
N LEU A 333 6.11 -13.84 -4.88
CA LEU A 333 7.09 -14.78 -4.30
C LEU A 333 6.44 -16.11 -3.93
N LEU A 334 5.31 -16.07 -3.20
CA LEU A 334 4.60 -17.29 -2.80
C LEU A 334 4.11 -18.10 -3.99
N ASN A 335 3.55 -17.41 -4.99
CA ASN A 335 3.06 -18.02 -6.22
C ASN A 335 4.23 -18.65 -7.01
N ARG A 336 5.35 -17.94 -7.19
CA ARG A 336 6.51 -18.49 -7.90
C ARG A 336 7.14 -19.67 -7.16
N ALA A 337 7.21 -19.62 -5.83
CA ALA A 337 7.65 -20.74 -5.02
C ALA A 337 6.75 -21.97 -5.18
N GLU A 338 5.41 -21.79 -5.24
CA GLU A 338 4.47 -22.89 -5.51
C GLU A 338 4.71 -23.48 -6.92
N ALA A 339 4.98 -22.65 -7.92
CA ALA A 339 5.32 -23.10 -9.27
C ALA A 339 6.65 -23.88 -9.32
N TYR A 340 7.69 -23.40 -8.62
CA TYR A 340 8.96 -24.14 -8.48
C TYR A 340 8.79 -25.49 -7.77
N MET A 341 7.93 -25.55 -6.74
CA MET A 341 7.57 -26.81 -6.09
C MET A 341 6.93 -27.81 -7.07
N MET A 342 6.08 -27.35 -8.00
CA MET A 342 5.50 -28.20 -9.05
C MET A 342 6.56 -28.70 -10.03
N ASN A 343 7.56 -27.87 -10.34
CA ASN A 343 8.70 -28.20 -11.19
C ASN A 343 9.79 -29.03 -10.49
N GLN A 344 9.63 -29.35 -9.19
CA GLN A 344 10.66 -30.00 -8.37
C GLN A 344 11.96 -29.21 -8.25
N ALA A 345 11.91 -27.91 -8.56
CA ALA A 345 12.97 -26.94 -8.40
C ALA A 345 13.00 -26.46 -6.92
N TYR A 346 13.33 -27.38 -6.02
CA TYR A 346 13.18 -27.15 -4.58
C TYR A 346 14.14 -26.09 -4.04
N ASP A 347 15.32 -25.95 -4.63
CA ASP A 347 16.32 -24.96 -4.21
C ASP A 347 15.79 -23.54 -4.43
N GLU A 348 15.24 -23.28 -5.62
CA GLU A 348 14.62 -22.01 -5.99
C GLU A 348 13.36 -21.72 -5.17
N ALA A 349 12.54 -22.75 -4.93
CA ALA A 349 11.36 -22.62 -4.07
C ALA A 349 11.73 -22.21 -2.63
N ILE A 350 12.81 -22.78 -2.07
CA ILE A 350 13.30 -22.43 -0.72
C ILE A 350 13.73 -20.96 -0.68
N VAL A 351 14.43 -20.47 -1.70
CA VAL A 351 14.86 -19.06 -1.78
C VAL A 351 13.65 -18.12 -1.74
N ASP A 352 12.63 -18.37 -2.58
CA ASP A 352 11.44 -17.50 -2.62
C ASP A 352 10.63 -17.57 -1.32
N TYR A 353 10.44 -18.76 -0.74
CA TYR A 353 9.76 -18.89 0.55
C TYR A 353 10.54 -18.23 1.69
N GLN A 354 11.87 -18.33 1.72
CA GLN A 354 12.70 -17.68 2.73
C GLN A 354 12.58 -16.16 2.62
N ARG A 355 12.59 -15.61 1.40
CA ARG A 355 12.37 -14.18 1.19
C ARG A 355 10.97 -13.75 1.64
N ALA A 356 9.94 -14.54 1.33
CA ALA A 356 8.57 -14.28 1.79
C ALA A 356 8.46 -14.27 3.32
N VAL A 357 9.13 -15.18 4.04
CA VAL A 357 9.19 -15.20 5.51
C VAL A 357 9.93 -13.97 6.06
N ASN A 358 10.99 -13.51 5.38
CA ASN A 358 11.71 -12.31 5.82
C ASN A 358 10.88 -11.03 5.67
N ILE A 359 9.98 -10.98 4.68
CA ILE A 359 9.03 -9.87 4.48
C ILE A 359 7.91 -9.91 5.53
N ASP A 360 7.35 -11.09 5.78
CA ASP A 360 6.28 -11.30 6.75
C ASP A 360 6.51 -12.60 7.53
N ASP A 361 7.15 -12.48 8.70
CA ASP A 361 7.39 -13.62 9.59
C ASP A 361 6.05 -14.19 10.12
N GLY A 362 4.97 -13.41 10.16
CA GLY A 362 3.64 -13.90 10.53
C GLY A 362 3.02 -14.82 9.47
N ASN A 363 3.57 -14.87 8.26
CA ASN A 363 2.95 -15.55 7.14
C ASN A 363 3.01 -17.08 7.25
N ARG A 364 1.88 -17.69 7.64
CA ARG A 364 1.78 -19.14 7.80
C ARG A 364 2.04 -19.90 6.49
N VAL A 365 1.57 -19.37 5.36
CA VAL A 365 1.75 -20.00 4.03
C VAL A 365 3.23 -20.06 3.67
N ALA A 366 3.97 -18.96 3.88
CA ALA A 366 5.40 -18.91 3.64
C ALA A 366 6.17 -19.91 4.52
N LYS A 367 5.88 -19.94 5.83
CA LYS A 367 6.54 -20.84 6.79
C LYS A 367 6.27 -22.32 6.53
N GLU A 368 5.01 -22.68 6.22
CA GLU A 368 4.63 -24.05 5.88
C GLU A 368 5.23 -24.47 4.52
N GLY A 369 5.20 -23.57 3.54
CA GLY A 369 5.83 -23.75 2.23
C GLY A 369 7.33 -24.02 2.34
N LEU A 370 8.05 -23.20 3.11
CA LEU A 370 9.48 -23.35 3.35
C LEU A 370 9.83 -24.72 3.96
N LYS A 371 9.12 -25.11 5.03
CA LYS A 371 9.33 -26.42 5.69
C LYS A 371 9.06 -27.57 4.72
N LYS A 372 8.01 -27.45 3.90
CA LYS A 372 7.67 -28.44 2.89
C LYS A 372 8.76 -28.54 1.82
N ALA A 373 9.22 -27.40 1.30
CA ALA A 373 10.27 -27.34 0.28
C ALA A 373 11.59 -27.96 0.78
N GLN A 374 12.04 -27.59 1.98
CA GLN A 374 13.21 -28.19 2.63
C GLN A 374 13.07 -29.70 2.85
N ARG A 375 11.88 -30.18 3.22
CA ARG A 375 11.63 -31.63 3.36
C ARG A 375 11.72 -32.34 2.01
N MET A 376 11.14 -31.77 0.97
CA MET A 376 11.17 -32.35 -0.38
C MET A 376 12.58 -32.33 -0.97
N GLN A 377 13.34 -31.25 -0.78
CA GLN A 377 14.76 -31.14 -1.16
C GLN A 377 15.61 -32.23 -0.48
N LYS A 378 15.45 -32.43 0.84
CA LYS A 378 16.14 -33.52 1.55
C LYS A 378 15.73 -34.90 1.02
N GLN A 379 14.45 -35.07 0.68
CA GLN A 379 13.96 -36.33 0.12
C GLN A 379 14.47 -36.56 -1.31
N SER A 380 14.61 -35.53 -2.14
CA SER A 380 15.16 -35.63 -3.49
C SER A 380 16.67 -35.91 -3.48
N ASN A 381 17.39 -35.35 -2.50
CA ASN A 381 18.82 -35.56 -2.33
C ASN A 381 19.16 -36.91 -1.68
N LYS A 382 18.18 -37.59 -1.07
CA LYS A 382 18.37 -38.91 -0.48
C LYS A 382 18.52 -39.96 -1.57
N LYS A 383 19.73 -40.53 -1.66
CA LYS A 383 20.05 -41.60 -2.61
C LYS A 383 19.36 -42.90 -2.18
N ASP A 384 18.66 -43.56 -3.10
CA ASP A 384 18.13 -44.91 -2.88
C ASP A 384 19.09 -45.95 -3.47
N TYR A 385 20.01 -46.46 -2.64
CA TYR A 385 21.03 -47.43 -3.05
C TYR A 385 20.45 -48.73 -3.63
N TYR A 386 19.28 -49.18 -3.16
CA TYR A 386 18.62 -50.37 -3.72
C TYR A 386 18.10 -50.10 -5.13
N LYS A 387 17.54 -48.91 -5.36
CA LYS A 387 17.07 -48.46 -6.68
C LYS A 387 18.23 -48.24 -7.65
N ILE A 388 19.36 -47.68 -7.18
CA ILE A 388 20.59 -47.49 -7.98
C ILE A 388 21.11 -48.83 -8.50
N LEU A 389 21.17 -49.86 -7.65
CA LEU A 389 21.60 -51.21 -8.06
C LEU A 389 20.50 -52.06 -8.70
N GLY A 390 19.24 -51.60 -8.70
CA GLY A 390 18.10 -52.33 -9.26
C GLY A 390 17.79 -53.64 -8.52
N VAL A 391 18.01 -53.69 -7.21
CA VAL A 391 17.82 -54.87 -6.36
C VAL A 391 16.71 -54.63 -5.33
N LYS A 392 16.06 -55.71 -4.87
CA LYS A 392 15.06 -55.64 -3.80
C LYS A 392 15.73 -55.35 -2.45
N ARG A 393 14.99 -54.74 -1.51
CA ARG A 393 15.49 -54.43 -0.15
C ARG A 393 15.99 -55.66 0.63
N ASN A 394 15.42 -56.83 0.36
CA ASN A 394 15.82 -58.10 0.97
C ASN A 394 16.92 -58.85 0.18
N ALA A 395 17.57 -58.22 -0.81
CA ALA A 395 18.61 -58.87 -1.60
C ALA A 395 19.82 -59.29 -0.75
N ASP A 396 20.34 -60.49 -0.99
CA ASP A 396 21.54 -60.98 -0.32
C ASP A 396 22.82 -60.34 -0.90
N LYS A 397 23.93 -60.42 -0.14
CA LYS A 397 25.22 -59.81 -0.52
C LYS A 397 25.71 -60.28 -1.89
N ARG A 398 25.40 -61.54 -2.27
CA ARG A 398 25.76 -62.12 -3.56
C ARG A 398 24.99 -61.47 -4.71
N THR A 399 23.68 -61.26 -4.55
CA THR A 399 22.83 -60.57 -5.54
C THR A 399 23.26 -59.12 -5.72
N ILE A 400 23.54 -58.41 -4.62
CA ILE A 400 24.04 -57.03 -4.65
C ILE A 400 25.37 -56.94 -5.40
N SER A 401 26.32 -57.83 -5.08
CA SER A 401 27.64 -57.87 -5.74
C SER A 401 27.56 -58.24 -7.23
N LYS A 402 26.55 -59.02 -7.63
CA LYS A 402 26.29 -59.37 -9.05
C LYS A 402 25.69 -58.19 -9.80
N ALA A 403 24.73 -57.49 -9.20
CA ALA A 403 24.14 -56.28 -9.76
C ALA A 403 25.17 -55.16 -9.94
N TYR A 404 26.01 -54.93 -8.92
CA TYR A 404 27.14 -54.01 -8.98
C TYR A 404 28.05 -54.31 -10.17
N ARG A 405 28.56 -55.55 -10.30
CA ARG A 405 29.47 -55.91 -11.41
C ARG A 405 28.87 -55.63 -12.78
N LYS A 406 27.59 -55.95 -12.97
CA LYS A 406 26.87 -55.70 -14.22
C LYS A 406 26.77 -54.21 -14.53
N LEU A 407 26.44 -53.39 -13.54
CA LEU A 407 26.27 -51.94 -13.70
C LEU A 407 27.62 -51.21 -13.81
N ALA A 408 28.63 -51.62 -13.03
CA ALA A 408 29.98 -51.08 -13.08
C ALA A 408 30.63 -51.36 -14.44
N GLN A 409 30.46 -52.55 -15.02
CA GLN A 409 30.94 -52.84 -16.36
C GLN A 409 30.21 -51.99 -17.42
N LYS A 410 28.90 -51.78 -17.27
CA LYS A 410 28.09 -50.98 -18.20
C LYS A 410 28.46 -49.50 -18.17
N TRP A 411 28.67 -48.95 -16.97
CA TRP A 411 28.89 -47.52 -16.73
C TRP A 411 30.37 -47.18 -16.46
N HIS A 412 31.31 -48.06 -16.82
CA HIS A 412 32.73 -47.77 -16.66
C HIS A 412 33.10 -46.53 -17.49
N PRO A 413 33.74 -45.49 -16.93
CA PRO A 413 34.06 -44.25 -17.64
C PRO A 413 34.84 -44.43 -18.94
N ASP A 414 35.68 -45.46 -19.02
CA ASP A 414 36.47 -45.78 -20.23
C ASP A 414 35.62 -46.16 -21.44
N ASN A 415 34.35 -46.54 -21.23
CA ASN A 415 33.43 -46.88 -22.31
C ASN A 415 32.80 -45.64 -22.98
N PHE A 416 33.06 -44.43 -22.48
CA PHE A 416 32.39 -43.19 -22.90
C PHE A 416 33.39 -42.06 -23.16
N GLN A 417 33.00 -41.08 -24.00
CA GLN A 417 33.81 -39.90 -24.32
C GLN A 417 32.97 -38.62 -24.21
N GLY A 418 33.64 -37.46 -24.04
CA GLY A 418 32.97 -36.16 -23.98
C GLY A 418 32.01 -36.02 -22.79
N ASP A 419 30.85 -35.39 -23.01
CA ASP A 419 29.86 -35.17 -21.96
C ASP A 419 29.19 -36.46 -21.45
N GLU A 420 29.15 -37.51 -22.26
CA GLU A 420 28.67 -38.84 -21.83
C GLU A 420 29.60 -39.48 -20.80
N LYS A 421 30.91 -39.20 -20.87
CA LYS A 421 31.89 -39.68 -19.88
C LYS A 421 31.59 -39.12 -18.49
N LYS A 422 31.26 -37.83 -18.39
CA LYS A 422 30.90 -37.19 -17.10
C LYS A 422 29.63 -37.81 -16.50
N ILE A 423 28.64 -38.14 -17.33
CA ILE A 423 27.41 -38.82 -16.90
C ILE A 423 27.72 -40.24 -16.40
N ALA A 424 28.59 -40.96 -17.12
CA ALA A 424 29.02 -42.30 -16.73
C ALA A 424 29.82 -42.29 -15.42
N GLU A 425 30.73 -41.32 -15.23
CA GLU A 425 31.48 -41.11 -13.98
C GLU A 425 30.53 -40.89 -12.80
N ALA A 426 29.56 -39.97 -12.92
CA ALA A 426 28.58 -39.72 -11.85
C ALA A 426 27.78 -40.99 -11.48
N LYS A 427 27.32 -41.74 -12.49
CA LYS A 427 26.61 -43.00 -12.28
C LYS A 427 27.50 -44.07 -11.65
N PHE A 428 28.75 -44.15 -12.07
CA PHE A 428 29.72 -45.11 -11.54
C PHE A 428 30.00 -44.85 -10.06
N ILE A 429 30.13 -43.58 -9.66
CA ILE A 429 30.25 -43.17 -8.25
C ILE A 429 29.03 -43.62 -7.45
N ASP A 430 27.82 -43.38 -7.94
CA ASP A 430 26.59 -43.80 -7.26
C ASP A 430 26.47 -45.33 -7.14
N ILE A 431 26.85 -46.07 -8.19
CA ILE A 431 26.88 -47.54 -8.20
C ILE A 431 27.90 -48.09 -7.19
N ALA A 432 29.07 -47.46 -7.08
CA ALA A 432 30.10 -47.82 -6.12
C ALA A 432 29.66 -47.53 -4.68
N ALA A 433 29.11 -46.35 -4.43
CA ALA A 433 28.52 -45.96 -3.14
C ALA A 433 27.41 -46.94 -2.71
N ALA A 434 26.52 -47.31 -3.64
CA ALA A 434 25.45 -48.27 -3.37
C ALA A 434 25.98 -49.65 -2.99
N LYS A 435 27.05 -50.12 -3.64
CA LYS A 435 27.70 -51.39 -3.27
C LYS A 435 28.32 -51.29 -1.88
N GLU A 436 29.04 -50.21 -1.58
CA GLU A 436 29.65 -50.00 -0.26
C GLU A 436 28.61 -50.07 0.86
N VAL A 437 27.52 -49.31 0.73
CA VAL A 437 26.46 -49.27 1.75
C VAL A 437 25.74 -50.59 1.89
N LEU A 438 25.36 -51.26 0.78
CA LEU A 438 24.51 -52.45 0.85
C LEU A 438 25.28 -53.75 1.14
N THR A 439 26.61 -53.77 1.00
CA THR A 439 27.43 -54.97 1.27
C THR A 439 28.09 -54.99 2.64
N ASP A 440 28.13 -53.84 3.32
CA ASP A 440 28.53 -53.66 4.71
C ASP A 440 27.28 -53.79 5.61
N PRO A 441 27.25 -54.76 6.56
CA PRO A 441 26.08 -54.98 7.41
C PRO A 441 25.66 -53.76 8.25
N GLU A 442 26.62 -53.02 8.80
CA GLU A 442 26.34 -51.88 9.68
C GLU A 442 25.84 -50.68 8.88
N LYS A 443 26.47 -50.39 7.73
CA LYS A 443 26.03 -49.31 6.84
C LYS A 443 24.64 -49.61 6.27
N ARG A 444 24.38 -50.86 5.90
CA ARG A 444 23.08 -51.30 5.40
C ARG A 444 21.99 -51.17 6.47
N GLU A 445 22.27 -51.58 7.70
CA GLU A 445 21.33 -51.45 8.82
C GLU A 445 20.99 -49.98 9.10
N LYS A 446 22.00 -49.09 9.13
CA LYS A 446 21.80 -47.63 9.24
C LYS A 446 20.92 -47.09 8.11
N PHE A 447 21.21 -47.49 6.88
CA PHE A 447 20.45 -47.08 5.70
C PHE A 447 19.00 -47.58 5.74
N ASP A 448 18.78 -48.83 6.14
CA ASP A 448 17.44 -49.43 6.30
C ASP A 448 16.66 -48.78 7.45
N ALA A 449 17.35 -48.32 8.49
CA ALA A 449 16.81 -47.49 9.57
C ALA A 449 16.52 -46.03 9.14
N GLY A 450 16.82 -45.67 7.89
CA GLY A 450 16.52 -44.37 7.30
C GLY A 450 17.64 -43.33 7.41
N ILE A 451 18.80 -43.69 7.95
CA ILE A 451 19.99 -42.84 8.10
C ILE A 451 20.95 -43.14 6.96
N ASP A 452 21.25 -42.18 6.08
CA ASP A 452 22.22 -42.41 5.01
C ASP A 452 23.65 -42.43 5.57
N PRO A 453 24.36 -43.57 5.56
CA PRO A 453 25.69 -43.69 6.17
C PRO A 453 26.78 -42.93 5.40
N LEU A 454 26.49 -42.46 4.18
CA LEU A 454 27.40 -41.66 3.36
C LEU A 454 27.01 -40.18 3.31
N ASP A 455 25.94 -39.75 4.00
CA ASP A 455 25.55 -38.34 4.08
C ASP A 455 26.46 -37.60 5.08
N PRO A 456 27.22 -36.58 4.63
CA PRO A 456 28.09 -35.79 5.50
C PRO A 456 27.35 -35.09 6.65
N SER A 457 26.06 -34.80 6.47
CA SER A 457 25.24 -34.09 7.45
C SER A 457 24.63 -34.99 8.53
N ALA A 458 24.71 -36.32 8.37
CA ALA A 458 24.30 -37.30 9.37
C ALA A 458 25.41 -37.64 10.38
N GLN A 459 26.62 -37.09 10.21
CA GLN A 459 27.81 -37.38 11.03
C GLN A 459 28.06 -36.36 12.16
N SER A 460 27.01 -35.84 12.80
CA SER A 460 27.12 -35.05 14.03
C SER A 460 26.96 -35.93 15.28
N MET A 461 27.95 -36.82 15.51
CA MET A 461 28.28 -37.38 16.83
C MET A 461 29.82 -37.42 16.99
N PRO A 462 30.37 -37.13 18.17
CA PRO A 462 31.78 -36.76 18.32
C PRO A 462 32.73 -37.96 18.38
N ASN A 463 33.89 -37.78 17.74
CA ASN A 463 35.09 -38.61 17.78
C ASN A 463 35.00 -40.03 17.19
N GLN A 464 35.34 -40.14 15.90
CA GLN A 464 36.33 -41.11 15.43
C GLN A 464 36.87 -40.66 14.06
N PHE A 465 38.15 -40.28 14.03
CA PHE A 465 38.89 -40.06 12.79
C PHE A 465 38.92 -41.38 12.00
N TYR A 466 38.20 -41.44 10.89
CA TYR A 466 38.45 -42.42 9.83
C TYR A 466 39.33 -41.77 8.78
N HIS A 467 40.54 -42.31 8.60
CA HIS A 467 41.41 -41.99 7.48
C HIS A 467 40.71 -42.31 6.16
N PHE A 468 40.44 -41.28 5.38
CA PHE A 468 40.18 -41.38 3.95
C PHE A 468 41.48 -41.89 3.30
N HIS A 469 41.55 -43.18 2.98
CA HIS A 469 42.61 -43.70 2.14
C HIS A 469 42.39 -43.18 0.72
N GLY A 470 43.31 -42.31 0.31
CA GLY A 470 43.38 -41.69 -1.00
C GLY A 470 43.30 -42.71 -2.13
N PHE A 471 42.59 -42.26 -3.15
CA PHE A 471 42.35 -42.91 -4.42
C PHE A 471 43.59 -42.72 -5.32
N ASP A 472 44.70 -43.43 -5.05
CA ASP A 472 45.97 -43.21 -5.76
C ASP A 472 46.60 -44.44 -6.43
N ASP A 473 45.94 -45.61 -6.44
CA ASP A 473 46.60 -46.87 -6.85
C ASP A 473 46.06 -47.52 -8.15
N VAL A 474 45.54 -46.74 -9.12
CA VAL A 474 45.04 -47.32 -10.39
C VAL A 474 45.61 -46.70 -11.68
N PHE A 475 46.33 -45.57 -11.66
CA PHE A 475 46.93 -45.03 -12.89
C PHE A 475 48.33 -44.47 -12.64
N GLY A 476 49.35 -45.31 -12.86
CA GLY A 476 50.73 -44.85 -12.98
C GLY A 476 51.15 -44.78 -14.46
N GLU A 477 51.40 -43.57 -14.97
CA GLU A 477 52.53 -43.30 -15.88
C GLU A 477 52.79 -41.79 -16.11
N ASN A 478 54.00 -41.36 -15.71
CA ASN A 478 54.89 -40.33 -16.27
C ASN A 478 54.36 -39.03 -16.92
N GLY A 479 54.77 -37.89 -16.34
CA GLY A 479 54.96 -36.61 -17.04
C GLY A 479 55.31 -35.45 -16.08
N PRO A 480 56.48 -34.79 -16.20
CA PRO A 480 56.95 -33.75 -15.27
C PRO A 480 56.52 -32.33 -15.68
N PHE A 481 56.86 -31.34 -14.84
CA PHE A 481 56.54 -29.89 -14.88
C PHE A 481 55.15 -29.57 -14.28
N GLY A 482 54.98 -28.69 -13.30
CA GLY A 482 55.86 -27.71 -12.66
C GLY A 482 55.00 -26.51 -12.24
N ASP A 483 55.15 -26.08 -10.98
CA ASP A 483 54.82 -24.76 -10.43
C ASP A 483 53.31 -24.35 -10.40
N GLY A 484 52.72 -23.82 -9.33
CA GLY A 484 53.22 -23.42 -8.03
C GLY A 484 52.09 -22.75 -7.22
N GLY A 485 52.31 -22.62 -5.91
CA GLY A 485 51.72 -21.55 -5.11
C GLY A 485 50.66 -21.93 -4.07
N GLY A 486 51.09 -22.08 -2.80
CA GLY A 486 50.22 -21.77 -1.66
C GLY A 486 50.28 -22.66 -0.42
N HIS A 487 51.47 -23.05 0.05
CA HIS A 487 51.62 -23.74 1.34
C HIS A 487 51.42 -22.81 2.54
N TYR A 488 50.53 -23.20 3.46
CA TYR A 488 50.65 -22.87 4.89
C TYR A 488 51.01 -24.15 5.65
N THR A 489 52.21 -24.21 6.21
CA THR A 489 52.72 -25.31 7.05
C THR A 489 52.59 -24.96 8.53
N PHE A 490 52.03 -25.86 9.34
CA PHE A 490 52.26 -25.90 10.79
C PHE A 490 53.00 -27.20 11.15
N LYS A 491 54.16 -27.05 11.79
CA LYS A 491 55.02 -28.13 12.32
C LYS A 491 54.56 -28.52 13.72
N PHE A 492 54.59 -29.81 14.05
CA PHE A 492 54.61 -30.30 15.43
C PHE A 492 55.91 -31.07 15.71
N HIS A 493 56.51 -30.81 16.87
CA HIS A 493 57.67 -31.52 17.41
C HIS A 493 57.22 -32.81 18.10
N PHE A 494 58.02 -33.86 17.94
CA PHE A 494 57.87 -35.14 18.62
C PHE A 494 58.54 -35.13 20.00
N ASN A 495 57.94 -35.86 20.94
CA ASN A 495 58.64 -36.78 21.83
C ASN A 495 57.84 -38.07 21.91
#